data_AF-A0A6L5FRG8-F1
#
_entry.id   AF-A0A6L5FRG8-F1
#
_cell.length_a   1.000
_cell.length_b   1.000
_cell.length_c   1.000
_cell.angle_alpha   90.00
_cell.angle_beta   90.00
_cell.angle_gamma   90.00
#
_symmetry.space_group_name_H-M   'P 1'
#
loop_
_entity.id
_entity.type
_entity.pdbx_description
1 polymer ?
#
loop_
_entity_poly.entity_id
_entity_poly.type
_entity_poly.pdbx_seq_one_letter_code
_entity_poly.pdbx_strand_id
1 'polypeptide(L)' 'MKALAGKHQIDAKRLIPRGLGPLVPVASNRTDDGRAKNRRMELVGQ' A
#
# COMPACT_ATOMS: atom_id res chain seq x y z
N MET A 1 -5.82 3.68 6.37
CA MET A 1 -6.75 4.76 6.78
C MET A 1 -6.78 4.97 8.29
N LYS A 2 -7.26 4.01 9.11
CA LYS A 2 -7.42 4.19 10.57
C LYS A 2 -6.18 4.71 11.31
N ALA A 3 -4.98 4.22 10.98
CA ALA A 3 -3.76 4.72 11.61
C ALA A 3 -3.42 6.18 11.19
N LEU A 4 -3.56 6.50 9.90
CA LEU A 4 -3.24 7.84 9.37
C LEU A 4 -4.26 8.90 9.80
N ALA A 5 -5.55 8.60 9.70
CA ALA A 5 -6.61 9.53 10.11
C ALA A 5 -6.79 9.57 11.65
N GLY A 6 -6.63 8.43 12.33
CA GLY A 6 -6.84 8.34 13.77
C GLY A 6 -5.62 8.78 14.59
N LYS A 7 -4.44 8.19 14.34
CA LYS A 7 -3.23 8.48 15.14
C LYS A 7 -2.49 9.72 14.67
N HIS A 8 -2.48 9.97 13.35
CA HIS A 8 -1.75 11.09 12.76
C HIS A 8 -2.65 12.26 12.36
N GLN A 9 -3.95 12.18 12.63
CA GLN A 9 -4.93 13.24 12.36
C GLN A 9 -4.89 13.79 10.91
N ILE A 10 -4.46 12.97 9.95
CA ILE A 10 -4.48 13.36 8.54
C ILE A 10 -5.94 13.39 8.09
N ASP A 11 -6.37 14.52 7.52
CA ASP A 11 -7.73 14.66 6.98
C ASP A 11 -8.01 13.50 6.00
N ALA A 12 -9.05 12.73 6.32
CA ALA A 12 -9.48 11.58 5.53
C ALA A 12 -9.80 11.94 4.08
N LYS A 13 -10.20 13.20 3.81
CA LYS A 13 -10.47 13.69 2.45
C LYS A 13 -9.23 13.71 1.56
N ARG A 14 -8.03 13.76 2.15
CA ARG A 14 -6.74 13.75 1.43
C ARG A 14 -6.24 12.34 1.12
N LEU A 15 -6.94 11.31 1.57
CA LEU A 15 -6.52 9.92 1.46
C LEU A 15 -7.48 9.18 0.54
N ILE A 16 -6.96 8.59 -0.54
CA ILE A 16 -7.73 7.73 -1.45
C ILE A 16 -7.11 6.34 -1.42
N PRO A 17 -7.75 5.32 -0.80
CA PRO A 17 -7.19 3.99 -0.74
C PRO A 17 -7.43 3.27 -2.08
N ARG A 18 -6.39 2.65 -2.64
CA ARG A 18 -6.49 1.79 -3.83
C ARG A 18 -5.91 0.42 -3.52
N GLY A 19 -6.71 -0.63 -3.73
CA GLY A 19 -6.25 -2.01 -3.67
C GLY A 19 -5.78 -2.46 -5.05
N LEU A 20 -4.47 -2.67 -5.22
CA LEU A 20 -3.89 -3.08 -6.51
C LEU A 20 -3.63 -4.59 -6.63
N GLY A 21 -3.80 -5.35 -5.53
CA GLY A 21 -3.66 -6.81 -5.55
C GLY A 21 -2.33 -7.28 -6.19
N PRO A 22 -2.33 -8.36 -6.99
CA PRO A 22 -1.14 -8.88 -7.64
C PRO A 22 -0.79 -8.19 -8.98
N LEU A 23 -1.52 -7.14 -9.38
CA LEU A 23 -1.41 -6.55 -10.72
C LEU A 23 -0.14 -5.72 -10.93
N VAL A 24 0.56 -5.33 -9.85
CA VAL A 24 1.78 -4.51 -9.90
C VAL A 24 2.90 -5.12 -9.05
N PRO A 25 3.49 -6.26 -9.47
CA PRO A 25 4.59 -6.88 -8.74
C PRO A 25 5.88 -6.07 -8.92
N VAL A 26 6.66 -5.86 -7.85
CA VAL A 26 8.03 -5.31 -7.94
C VAL A 26 9.11 -6.38 -7.88
N ALA A 27 8.74 -7.60 -7.49
CA ALA A 27 9.60 -8.76 -7.49
C ALA A 27 8.82 -9.98 -8.02
N SER A 28 9.54 -11.02 -8.42
CA SER A 28 8.93 -12.27 -8.90
C SER A 28 8.03 -12.91 -7.83
N ASN A 29 6.76 -13.18 -8.16
CA ASN A 29 5.87 -13.94 -7.28
C ASN A 29 6.24 -15.43 -7.16
N ARG A 30 7.20 -15.91 -7.99
CA ARG A 30 7.63 -17.31 -8.02
C ARG A 30 8.48 -17.70 -6.80
N THR A 31 9.03 -16.72 -6.10
CA THR A 31 9.86 -16.91 -4.90
C THR A 31 9.17 -16.34 -3.67
N ASP A 32 9.38 -16.97 -2.52
CA ASP A 32 8.80 -16.55 -1.24
C ASP A 32 9.26 -15.13 -0.85
N ASP A 33 10.54 -14.84 -1.05
CA ASP A 33 11.12 -13.51 -0.84
C ASP A 33 10.49 -12.44 -1.74
N GLY A 34 10.29 -12.77 -3.02
CA GLY A 34 9.62 -11.86 -3.95
C GLY A 34 8.16 -11.60 -3.58
N ARG A 35 7.43 -12.61 -3.10
CA ARG A 35 6.08 -12.42 -2.56
C ARG A 35 6.10 -11.57 -1.28
N ALA A 36 7.10 -11.73 -0.43
CA ALA A 36 7.26 -10.89 0.77
C ALA A 36 7.47 -9.41 0.40
N LYS A 37 8.30 -9.12 -0.61
CA LYS A 37 8.50 -7.76 -1.14
C LYS A 37 7.23 -7.17 -1.79
N ASN A 38 6.39 -8.01 -2.40
CA ASN A 38 5.16 -7.56 -3.04
C ASN A 38 4.02 -7.25 -2.05
N ARG A 39 4.05 -7.77 -0.82
CA ARG A 39 3.09 -7.44 0.25
C ARG A 39 3.42 -6.09 0.89
N ARG A 40 3.32 -5.01 0.11
CA ARG A 40 3.67 -3.65 0.53
C ARG A 40 2.51 -2.67 0.35
N MET A 41 2.59 -1.56 1.07
CA MET A 41 1.77 -0.37 0.84
C MET A 41 2.67 0.77 0.39
N GLU A 42 2.18 1.58 -0.54
CA GLU A 42 2.88 2.74 -1.07
C GLU A 42 1.99 3.97 -0.94
N LEU A 43 2.58 5.08 -0.49
CA LEU A 43 1.89 6.37 -0.40
C LEU A 43 2.45 7.25 -1.53
N VAL A 44 1.60 7.58 -2.49
CA VAL A 44 1.98 8.41 -3.64
C VAL A 44 1.29 9.78 -3.52
N GLY A 45 2.00 10.84 -3.89
CA GLY A 45 1.39 12.16 -4.07
C GLY A 45 0.36 12.10 -5.19
N GLN A 46 -0.77 12.77 -4.99
CA GLN A 46 -1.79 12.91 -6.03
C GLN A 46 -1.44 14.06 -6.97
#